data_AF-A0AA40BI77-F1
#
_entry.id   AF-A0AA40BI77-F1
#
_cell.length_a   1.000
_cell.length_b   1.000
_cell.length_c   1.000
_cell.angle_alpha   90.00
_cell.angle_beta   90.00
_cell.angle_gamma   90.00
#
_symmetry.space_group_name_H-M   'P 1'
#
loop_
_entity.id
_entity.type
_entity.pdbx_description
1 polymer ?
#
loop_
_entity_poly.entity_id
_entity_poly.type
_entity_poly.pdbx_seq_one_letter_code
_entity_poly.pdbx_strand_id
1 'polypeptide(L)'
;MTTTNNDKTVALNSSDNWETWNLQFQAQAVAGDIWSQIQGLTPFLNKPTAPDPARHKHKTPSQLSVTVRGTSVSVADDEEASPASIPITIADLTTDGFKTYQMEWTIYQANLKDYTQQFDRIERLKQWVLKTVSTHYQRTSCKPTKSILDWYNALQTQAGISDDEAIEDAREAYQLAIKPLTRLPKDLIKWSEQWENALSTAQDKGVPEATRLRSWFNDFIKAVQPILGNWVTAYELVQQTKIKQLTLTYREVAHDFRKEARRLANARVPVGNRVGKGSFGPSFAAITRGKEAYQEDASDSEIVSDGDEGEQKGQKRKRVGSDGKRPKKKQEASGTASTICPACDQFHRLARCFYAFPNLAPESFVEREHIRNRVNNALKDPQLQEKIKEIQLQKQS
;
A
#
# COMPACT_ATOMS: atom_id res chain seq x y z
N MET A 1 -0.63 -15.47 -11.22
CA MET A 1 -0.87 -14.22 -10.45
C MET A 1 0.29 -13.31 -10.74
N THR A 2 0.09 -12.33 -11.62
CA THR A 2 1.06 -11.27 -11.89
C THR A 2 0.85 -10.20 -10.83
N THR A 3 1.57 -10.31 -9.73
CA THR A 3 1.82 -9.20 -8.81
C THR A 3 2.51 -8.11 -9.62
N THR A 4 1.80 -7.03 -9.90
CA THR A 4 2.40 -5.81 -10.42
C THR A 4 3.31 -5.24 -9.35
N ASN A 5 4.62 -5.46 -9.53
CA ASN A 5 5.69 -4.74 -8.84
C ASN A 5 5.45 -3.25 -8.97
N ASN A 6 5.07 -2.61 -7.87
CA ASN A 6 5.28 -1.19 -7.71
C ASN A 6 6.65 -1.04 -7.04
N ASP A 7 7.71 -1.21 -7.84
CA ASP A 7 9.13 -1.07 -7.46
C ASP A 7 9.47 0.39 -7.15
N LYS A 8 8.89 0.94 -6.08
CA LYS A 8 9.56 1.98 -5.31
C LYS A 8 10.19 1.27 -4.12
N THR A 9 11.41 0.76 -4.30
CA THR A 9 12.24 0.31 -3.19
C THR A 9 12.29 1.43 -2.16
N VAL A 10 11.62 1.23 -1.02
CA VAL A 10 11.61 2.19 0.07
C VAL A 10 13.05 2.27 0.59
N ALA A 11 13.65 3.44 0.51
CA ALA A 11 15.03 3.67 0.93
C ALA A 11 15.06 4.42 2.27
N LEU A 12 15.89 3.96 3.19
CA LEU A 12 16.13 4.63 4.47
C LEU A 12 17.25 5.66 4.31
N ASN A 13 16.85 6.88 3.92
CA ASN A 13 17.76 8.00 3.71
C ASN A 13 17.72 9.02 4.86
N SER A 14 16.54 9.24 5.43
CA SER A 14 16.31 10.08 6.61
C SER A 14 15.36 9.38 7.59
N SER A 15 15.20 9.98 8.76
CA SER A 15 14.25 9.55 9.78
C SER A 15 12.80 9.56 9.28
N ASP A 16 12.43 10.47 8.38
CA ASP A 16 11.11 10.54 7.74
C ASP A 16 10.72 9.24 7.02
N ASN A 17 11.70 8.49 6.53
CA ASN A 17 11.45 7.23 5.81
C ASN A 17 11.43 6.01 6.74
N TRP A 18 11.74 6.18 8.04
CA TRP A 18 11.84 5.09 8.99
C TRP A 18 10.58 4.26 9.07
N GLU A 19 9.42 4.90 9.23
CA GLU A 19 8.16 4.17 9.45
C GLU A 19 7.79 3.30 8.24
N THR A 20 7.93 3.85 7.04
CA THR A 20 7.65 3.12 5.80
C THR A 20 8.68 2.01 5.57
N TRP A 21 9.95 2.27 5.86
CA TRP A 21 11.03 1.29 5.71
C TRP A 21 10.91 0.15 6.74
N ASN A 22 10.61 0.47 7.99
CA ASN A 22 10.42 -0.47 9.08
C ASN A 22 9.25 -1.41 8.78
N LEU A 23 8.13 -0.90 8.25
CA LEU A 23 7.01 -1.74 7.82
C LEU A 23 7.43 -2.77 6.74
N GLN A 24 8.28 -2.37 5.79
CA GLN A 24 8.81 -3.27 4.77
C GLN A 24 9.81 -4.29 5.35
N PHE A 25 10.68 -3.85 6.27
CA PHE A 25 11.59 -4.73 6.99
C PHE A 25 10.82 -5.81 7.77
N GLN A 26 9.77 -5.40 8.49
CA GLN A 26 8.86 -6.30 9.22
C GLN A 26 8.18 -7.29 8.28
N ALA A 27 7.63 -6.83 7.17
CA ALA A 27 6.98 -7.69 6.19
C ALA A 27 7.94 -8.78 5.66
N GLN A 28 9.21 -8.42 5.40
CA GLN A 28 10.21 -9.40 4.98
C GLN A 28 10.64 -10.36 6.08
N ALA A 29 10.81 -9.86 7.30
CA ALA A 29 11.16 -10.69 8.44
C ALA A 29 10.05 -11.69 8.79
N VAL A 30 8.78 -11.27 8.71
CA VAL A 30 7.60 -12.14 8.90
C VAL A 30 7.49 -13.17 7.78
N ALA A 31 7.69 -12.76 6.52
CA ALA A 31 7.73 -13.71 5.40
C ALA A 31 8.88 -14.73 5.52
N GLY A 32 9.98 -14.33 6.15
CA GLY A 32 11.12 -15.19 6.45
C GLY A 32 10.96 -16.01 7.73
N ASP A 33 9.89 -15.85 8.50
CA ASP A 33 9.70 -16.48 9.82
C ASP A 33 10.90 -16.25 10.76
N ILE A 34 11.48 -15.04 10.70
CA ILE A 34 12.61 -14.62 11.54
C ILE A 34 12.29 -13.39 12.40
N TRP A 35 11.04 -12.92 12.38
CA TRP A 35 10.63 -11.71 13.09
C TRP A 35 10.71 -11.85 14.61
N SER A 36 10.30 -13.00 15.17
CA SER A 36 10.39 -13.26 16.62
C SER A 36 11.84 -13.20 17.13
N GLN A 37 12.81 -13.61 16.30
CA GLN A 37 14.23 -13.54 16.61
C GLN A 37 14.75 -12.11 16.55
N ILE A 38 14.25 -11.30 15.61
CA ILE A 38 14.59 -9.87 15.50
C ILE A 38 13.90 -9.03 16.59
N GLN A 39 12.81 -9.52 17.19
CA GLN A 39 12.24 -8.92 18.40
C GLN A 39 12.98 -9.34 19.68
N GLY A 40 13.95 -10.25 19.58
CA GLY A 40 14.65 -10.80 20.74
C GLY A 40 13.80 -11.77 21.58
N LEU A 41 12.63 -12.20 21.08
CA LEU A 41 11.75 -13.14 21.77
C LEU A 41 12.27 -14.58 21.72
N THR A 42 12.98 -14.91 20.64
CA THR A 42 13.57 -16.24 20.42
C THR A 42 15.03 -16.11 19.97
N PRO A 43 15.96 -16.93 20.48
CA PRO A 43 17.35 -16.89 20.02
C PRO A 43 17.48 -17.42 18.58
N PHE A 44 18.51 -16.99 17.87
CA PHE A 44 18.90 -17.59 16.60
C PHE A 44 19.46 -19.01 16.81
N LEU A 45 19.32 -19.85 15.79
CA LEU A 45 19.86 -21.20 15.79
C LEU A 45 21.40 -21.15 15.79
N ASN A 46 22.00 -21.96 16.65
CA ASN A 46 23.44 -22.17 16.64
C ASN A 46 23.81 -23.21 15.59
N LYS A 47 25.02 -23.09 15.03
CA LYS A 47 25.55 -24.10 14.12
C LYS A 47 25.63 -25.45 14.86
N PRO A 48 24.95 -26.50 14.38
CA PRO A 48 24.96 -27.78 15.06
C PRO A 48 26.32 -28.46 14.93
N THR A 49 26.69 -29.24 15.95
CA THR A 49 27.95 -29.99 16.01
C THR A 49 27.71 -31.41 15.49
N ALA A 50 28.61 -31.90 14.63
CA ALA A 50 28.53 -33.28 14.14
C ALA A 50 28.71 -34.27 15.31
N PRO A 51 27.95 -35.37 15.36
CA PRO A 51 28.12 -36.37 16.40
C PRO A 51 29.47 -37.07 16.24
N ASP A 52 30.10 -37.34 17.37
CA ASP A 52 31.44 -37.91 17.44
C ASP A 52 31.34 -39.43 17.68
N PRO A 53 31.82 -40.28 16.75
CA PRO A 53 31.80 -41.74 16.91
C PRO A 53 32.42 -42.22 18.23
N ALA A 54 33.44 -41.53 18.73
CA ALA A 54 34.14 -41.92 19.96
C ALA A 54 33.28 -41.80 21.24
N ARG A 55 32.17 -41.07 21.19
CA ARG A 55 31.23 -40.89 22.32
C ARG A 55 30.26 -42.05 22.50
N HIS A 56 30.23 -43.00 21.57
CA HIS A 56 29.29 -44.11 21.58
C HIS A 56 29.95 -45.43 22.00
N LYS A 57 29.11 -46.40 22.39
CA LYS A 57 29.56 -47.74 22.82
C LYS A 57 30.31 -48.43 21.68
N HIS A 58 31.60 -48.67 21.89
CA HIS A 58 32.51 -49.31 20.95
C HIS A 58 33.01 -50.65 21.50
N LYS A 59 33.46 -51.51 20.59
CA LYS A 59 34.06 -52.82 20.91
C LYS A 59 35.39 -52.55 21.63
N THR A 60 35.59 -53.18 22.78
CA THR A 60 36.88 -53.08 23.49
C THR A 60 37.97 -53.88 22.76
N PRO A 61 39.27 -53.55 22.95
CA PRO A 61 40.38 -54.22 22.28
C PRO A 61 40.37 -55.76 22.43
N SER A 62 39.82 -56.29 23.54
CA SER A 62 39.68 -57.73 23.78
C SER A 62 38.64 -58.44 22.90
N GLN A 63 37.79 -57.71 22.16
CA GLN A 63 36.84 -58.28 21.20
C GLN A 63 37.32 -58.19 19.74
N LEU A 64 38.44 -57.49 19.47
CA LEU A 64 39.00 -57.33 18.12
C LEU A 64 39.99 -58.45 17.75
N SER A 65 40.34 -59.33 18.69
CA SER A 65 41.33 -60.42 18.52
C SER A 65 40.72 -61.81 18.73
N VAL A 66 39.90 -62.29 17.80
CA VAL A 66 39.60 -63.72 17.67
C VAL A 66 39.78 -64.18 16.23
N THR A 67 41.03 -64.16 15.75
CA THR A 67 41.61 -65.22 14.88
C THR A 67 43.09 -64.94 14.62
N VAL A 68 43.97 -65.27 15.57
CA VAL A 68 45.33 -65.70 15.21
C VAL A 68 45.61 -66.99 15.96
N ARG A 69 45.70 -68.06 15.17
CA ARG A 69 46.05 -69.42 15.54
C ARG A 69 47.44 -69.41 16.18
N GLY A 70 47.57 -70.09 17.32
CA GLY A 70 48.68 -69.91 18.24
C GLY A 70 50.07 -70.21 17.70
N THR A 71 51.06 -69.55 18.31
CA THR A 71 52.37 -70.13 18.62
C THR A 71 52.90 -69.38 19.84
N SER A 72 53.19 -70.11 20.91
CA SER A 72 53.77 -69.64 22.15
C SER A 72 55.27 -69.38 21.99
N VAL A 73 55.74 -68.16 22.25
CA VAL A 73 57.06 -67.90 22.86
C VAL A 73 56.99 -66.63 23.72
N SER A 74 57.72 -66.71 24.83
CA SER A 74 57.76 -65.90 26.03
C SER A 74 58.76 -64.72 26.01
N VAL A 75 58.44 -63.69 26.81
CA VAL A 75 59.32 -62.78 27.61
C VAL A 75 60.09 -61.66 26.88
N ALA A 76 59.76 -60.40 27.20
CA ALA A 76 60.62 -59.44 27.93
C ALA A 76 60.14 -57.96 27.78
N ASP A 77 60.05 -57.29 28.93
CA ASP A 77 60.39 -55.90 29.25
C ASP A 77 59.65 -54.70 28.63
N ASP A 78 58.97 -54.00 29.55
CA ASP A 78 58.91 -52.54 29.77
C ASP A 78 59.10 -51.60 28.56
N GLU A 79 57.98 -51.13 28.01
CA GLU A 79 57.82 -49.72 27.65
C GLU A 79 56.42 -49.25 28.09
N GLU A 80 56.38 -48.42 29.14
CA GLU A 80 55.22 -47.61 29.51
C GLU A 80 55.04 -46.46 28.51
N ALA A 81 54.80 -46.81 27.24
CA ALA A 81 54.27 -45.89 26.25
C ALA A 81 52.75 -45.84 26.47
N SER A 82 52.27 -44.71 26.99
CA SER A 82 50.85 -44.33 26.98
C SER A 82 50.24 -44.76 25.64
N PRO A 83 49.30 -45.73 25.60
CA PRO A 83 48.85 -46.28 24.33
C PRO A 83 48.18 -45.15 23.59
N ALA A 84 48.75 -44.75 22.45
CA ALA A 84 48.16 -43.81 21.53
C ALA A 84 46.71 -44.28 21.29
N SER A 85 45.76 -43.54 21.85
CA SER A 85 44.33 -43.87 21.79
C SER A 85 43.96 -44.02 20.31
N ILE A 86 43.77 -45.26 19.87
CA ILE A 86 43.40 -45.55 18.49
C ILE A 86 42.09 -44.79 18.25
N PRO A 87 42.02 -43.90 17.25
CA PRO A 87 40.82 -43.11 17.01
C PRO A 87 39.66 -44.05 16.70
N ILE A 88 38.66 -44.07 17.59
CA ILE A 88 37.46 -44.92 17.46
C ILE A 88 36.71 -44.48 16.21
N THR A 89 36.54 -45.41 15.27
CA THR A 89 35.80 -45.18 14.03
C THR A 89 34.39 -45.77 14.10
N ILE A 90 33.55 -45.45 13.12
CA ILE A 90 32.17 -45.99 13.04
C ILE A 90 32.17 -47.53 13.01
N ALA A 91 33.21 -48.17 12.44
CA ALA A 91 33.32 -49.63 12.35
C ALA A 91 33.57 -50.30 13.71
N ASP A 92 34.14 -49.55 14.65
CA ASP A 92 34.47 -50.01 15.99
C ASP A 92 33.25 -49.95 16.93
N LEU A 93 32.14 -49.37 16.48
CA LEU A 93 30.91 -49.28 17.26
C LEU A 93 30.25 -50.66 17.45
N THR A 94 29.69 -50.85 18.63
CA THR A 94 28.73 -51.94 18.89
C THR A 94 27.43 -51.69 18.11
N THR A 95 26.59 -52.70 17.91
CA THR A 95 25.29 -52.53 17.23
C THR A 95 24.40 -51.49 17.92
N ASP A 96 24.46 -51.41 19.26
CA ASP A 96 23.75 -50.40 20.06
C ASP A 96 24.36 -49.00 19.87
N GLY A 97 25.70 -48.89 19.95
CA GLY A 97 26.41 -47.63 19.73
C GLY A 97 26.21 -47.07 18.31
N PHE A 98 26.17 -47.94 17.30
CA PHE A 98 25.88 -47.56 15.92
C PHE A 98 24.46 -47.04 15.74
N LYS A 99 23.46 -47.67 16.37
CA LYS A 99 22.06 -47.18 16.33
C LYS A 99 21.91 -45.80 16.95
N THR A 100 22.54 -45.56 18.10
CA THR A 100 22.52 -44.25 18.76
C THR A 100 23.22 -43.19 17.92
N TYR A 101 24.42 -43.50 17.38
CA TYR A 101 25.13 -42.62 16.46
C TYR A 101 24.28 -42.28 15.21
N GLN A 102 23.61 -43.27 14.63
CA GLN A 102 22.74 -43.07 13.46
C GLN A 102 21.54 -42.17 13.76
N MET A 103 20.93 -42.31 14.95
CA MET A 103 19.85 -41.43 15.41
C MET A 103 20.37 -40.00 15.60
N GLU A 104 21.49 -39.82 16.29
CA GLU A 104 22.11 -38.50 16.49
C GLU A 104 22.52 -37.84 15.17
N TRP A 105 23.05 -38.63 14.22
CA TRP A 105 23.36 -38.16 12.87
C TRP A 105 22.10 -37.66 12.15
N THR A 106 20.97 -38.36 12.31
CA THR A 106 19.70 -37.95 11.72
C THR A 106 19.20 -36.63 12.33
N ILE A 107 19.29 -36.48 13.65
CA ILE A 107 18.94 -35.23 14.36
C ILE A 107 19.89 -34.10 13.91
N TYR A 108 21.19 -34.36 13.81
CA TYR A 108 22.18 -33.42 13.33
C TYR A 108 21.86 -32.91 11.92
N GLN A 109 21.52 -33.80 10.99
CA GLN A 109 21.14 -33.44 9.62
C GLN A 109 19.88 -32.57 9.58
N ALA A 110 18.87 -32.90 10.39
CA ALA A 110 17.67 -32.08 10.51
C ALA A 110 17.98 -30.67 11.06
N ASN A 111 18.73 -30.59 12.15
CA ASN A 111 19.14 -29.32 12.75
C ASN A 111 20.03 -28.49 11.81
N LEU A 112 20.92 -29.14 11.04
CA LEU A 112 21.77 -28.47 10.06
C LEU A 112 20.94 -27.87 8.92
N LYS A 113 19.91 -28.60 8.48
CA LYS A 113 18.97 -28.11 7.47
C LYS A 113 18.18 -26.91 7.97
N ASP A 114 17.73 -26.92 9.22
CA ASP A 114 16.99 -25.78 9.80
C ASP A 114 17.90 -24.57 10.02
N TYR A 115 19.13 -24.81 10.51
CA TYR A 115 20.16 -23.78 10.67
C TYR A 115 20.51 -23.12 9.33
N THR A 116 20.78 -23.91 8.28
CA THR A 116 21.13 -23.38 6.95
C THR A 116 19.98 -22.59 6.34
N GLN A 117 18.74 -23.06 6.46
CA GLN A 117 17.58 -22.29 6.03
C GLN A 117 17.46 -20.96 6.77
N GLN A 118 17.63 -20.95 8.09
CA GLN A 118 17.57 -19.70 8.85
C GLN A 118 18.71 -18.76 8.45
N PHE A 119 19.92 -19.27 8.28
CA PHE A 119 21.08 -18.51 7.82
C PHE A 119 20.83 -17.85 6.45
N ASP A 120 20.32 -18.60 5.47
CA ASP A 120 19.99 -18.09 4.14
C ASP A 120 18.94 -16.97 4.20
N ARG A 121 17.92 -17.11 5.07
CA ARG A 121 16.88 -16.08 5.26
C ARG A 121 17.48 -14.82 5.89
N ILE A 122 18.35 -14.96 6.88
CA ILE A 122 19.06 -13.84 7.50
C ILE A 122 19.98 -13.15 6.49
N GLU A 123 20.70 -13.91 5.66
CA GLU A 123 21.59 -13.36 4.64
C GLU A 123 20.81 -12.55 3.61
N ARG A 124 19.68 -13.08 3.12
CA ARG A 124 18.79 -12.34 2.20
C ARG A 124 18.28 -11.05 2.83
N LEU A 125 17.88 -11.08 4.10
CA LEU A 125 17.42 -9.89 4.81
C LEU A 125 18.55 -8.88 4.97
N LYS A 126 19.77 -9.32 5.35
CA LYS A 126 20.96 -8.45 5.41
C LYS A 126 21.27 -7.81 4.06
N GLN A 127 21.23 -8.57 2.97
CA GLN A 127 21.44 -8.04 1.62
C GLN A 127 20.37 -7.01 1.25
N TRP A 128 19.11 -7.25 1.60
CA TRP A 128 18.03 -6.29 1.39
C TRP A 128 18.23 -4.99 2.19
N VAL A 129 18.64 -5.09 3.46
CA VAL A 129 18.96 -3.92 4.30
C VAL A 129 20.09 -3.11 3.64
N LEU A 130 21.19 -3.76 3.24
CA LEU A 130 22.31 -3.08 2.58
C LEU A 130 21.91 -2.44 1.23
N LYS A 131 20.89 -2.96 0.54
CA LYS A 131 20.38 -2.36 -0.70
C LYS A 131 19.47 -1.15 -0.46
N THR A 132 18.78 -1.11 0.67
CA THR A 132 17.73 -0.11 0.95
C THR A 132 18.15 0.98 1.93
N VAL A 133 19.20 0.77 2.70
CA VAL A 133 19.70 1.74 3.67
C VAL A 133 20.78 2.63 3.05
N SER A 134 20.81 3.93 3.38
CA SER A 134 21.84 4.85 2.87
C SER A 134 23.25 4.49 3.35
N THR A 135 24.27 4.90 2.58
CA THR A 135 25.69 4.61 2.90
C THR A 135 26.11 5.07 4.30
N HIS A 136 25.52 6.17 4.80
CA HIS A 136 25.79 6.66 6.14
C HIS A 136 25.39 5.65 7.21
N TYR A 137 24.13 5.20 7.18
CA TYR A 137 23.58 4.22 8.11
C TYR A 137 24.22 2.83 7.97
N GLN A 138 24.64 2.45 6.76
CA GLN A 138 25.41 1.22 6.58
C GLN A 138 26.72 1.25 7.38
N ARG A 139 27.44 2.38 7.34
CA ARG A 139 28.73 2.53 8.02
C ARG A 139 28.59 2.57 9.55
N THR A 140 27.54 3.19 10.06
CA THR A 140 27.35 3.38 11.50
C THR A 140 26.61 2.22 12.17
N SER A 141 25.60 1.64 11.51
CA SER A 141 24.68 0.64 12.08
C SER A 141 24.86 -0.78 11.54
N CYS A 142 25.30 -0.96 10.28
CA CYS A 142 25.34 -2.27 9.62
C CYS A 142 26.75 -2.90 9.61
N LYS A 143 27.36 -3.09 10.79
CA LYS A 143 28.71 -3.69 10.89
C LYS A 143 28.69 -5.18 10.52
N PRO A 144 29.57 -5.70 9.65
CA PRO A 144 29.55 -7.10 9.20
C PRO A 144 29.59 -8.15 10.33
N THR A 145 30.26 -7.83 11.44
CA THR A 145 30.42 -8.71 12.61
C THR A 145 29.18 -8.79 13.51
N LYS A 146 28.18 -7.94 13.27
CA LYS A 146 26.98 -7.83 14.11
C LYS A 146 25.81 -8.65 13.56
N SER A 147 24.91 -9.03 14.46
CA SER A 147 23.69 -9.76 14.09
C SER A 147 22.70 -8.84 13.36
N ILE A 148 21.73 -9.43 12.66
CA ILE A 148 20.65 -8.65 12.03
C ILE A 148 19.79 -7.93 13.07
N LEU A 149 19.65 -8.49 14.28
CA LEU A 149 19.00 -7.87 15.43
C LEU A 149 19.75 -6.58 15.85
N ASP A 150 21.07 -6.66 15.99
CA ASP A 150 21.89 -5.49 16.32
C ASP A 150 21.80 -4.40 15.25
N TRP A 151 21.75 -4.78 13.97
CA TRP A 151 21.57 -3.84 12.86
C TRP A 151 20.22 -3.14 12.98
N TYR A 152 19.14 -3.89 13.21
CA TYR A 152 17.80 -3.34 13.36
C TYR A 152 17.73 -2.33 14.52
N ASN A 153 18.24 -2.70 15.70
CA ASN A 153 18.25 -1.81 16.86
C ASN A 153 19.07 -0.54 16.62
N ALA A 154 20.25 -0.66 16.02
CA ALA A 154 21.09 0.50 15.71
C ALA A 154 20.47 1.41 14.64
N LEU A 155 19.76 0.85 13.65
CA LEU A 155 19.00 1.62 12.68
C LEU A 155 17.80 2.31 13.34
N GLN A 156 17.10 1.62 14.25
CA GLN A 156 16.01 2.21 15.02
C GLN A 156 16.50 3.36 15.90
N THR A 157 17.66 3.25 16.54
CA THR A 157 18.21 4.34 17.37
C THR A 157 18.65 5.56 16.54
N GLN A 158 19.17 5.36 15.32
CA GLN A 158 19.74 6.45 14.51
C GLN A 158 18.77 7.05 13.49
N ALA A 159 17.78 6.28 13.05
CA ALA A 159 16.80 6.68 12.05
C ALA A 159 15.37 6.69 12.61
N GLY A 160 15.11 6.03 13.73
CA GLY A 160 13.83 6.16 14.41
C GLY A 160 13.60 7.61 14.81
N ILE A 161 12.54 8.21 14.29
CA ILE A 161 11.97 9.42 14.88
C ILE A 161 11.55 9.03 16.30
N SER A 162 11.91 9.85 17.29
CA SER A 162 11.39 9.65 18.65
C SER A 162 9.87 9.62 18.59
N ASP A 163 9.19 8.75 19.35
CA ASP A 163 7.73 8.73 19.37
C ASP A 163 7.17 10.14 19.68
N ASP A 164 7.88 10.93 20.51
CA ASP A 164 7.55 12.32 20.80
C ASP A 164 7.68 13.26 19.58
N GLU A 165 8.75 13.13 18.80
CA GLU A 165 8.97 13.95 17.59
C GLU A 165 7.96 13.59 16.51
N ALA A 166 7.62 12.31 16.36
CA ALA A 166 6.58 11.85 15.44
C ALA A 166 5.18 12.33 15.84
N ILE A 167 4.91 12.47 17.15
CA ILE A 167 3.67 13.05 17.67
C ILE A 167 3.62 14.55 17.35
N GLU A 168 4.70 15.29 17.60
CA GLU A 168 4.72 16.74 17.31
C GLU A 168 4.64 17.02 15.81
N ASP A 169 5.36 16.28 14.96
CA ASP A 169 5.26 16.40 13.49
C ASP A 169 3.83 16.13 13.00
N ALA A 170 3.19 15.09 13.53
CA ALA A 170 1.81 14.77 13.20
C ALA A 170 0.84 15.86 13.69
N ARG A 171 1.10 16.45 14.87
CA ARG A 171 0.33 17.59 15.38
C ARG A 171 0.51 18.81 14.49
N GLU A 172 1.74 19.16 14.11
CA GLU A 172 2.03 20.30 13.23
C GLU A 172 1.36 20.11 11.85
N ALA A 173 1.49 18.93 11.25
CA ALA A 173 0.84 18.61 9.99
C ALA A 173 -0.70 18.73 10.08
N TYR A 174 -1.28 18.25 11.18
CA TYR A 174 -2.71 18.41 11.46
C TYR A 174 -3.11 19.88 11.59
N GLN A 175 -2.39 20.66 12.41
CA GLN A 175 -2.63 22.09 12.60
C GLN A 175 -2.53 22.89 11.29
N LEU A 176 -1.56 22.55 10.44
CA LEU A 176 -1.42 23.13 9.10
C LEU A 176 -2.64 22.83 8.22
N ALA A 177 -3.16 21.60 8.29
CA ALA A 177 -4.30 21.17 7.48
C ALA A 177 -5.64 21.82 7.90
N ILE A 178 -5.80 22.14 9.18
CA ILE A 178 -7.00 22.82 9.72
C ILE A 178 -6.92 24.34 9.73
N LYS A 179 -5.88 24.94 9.13
CA LYS A 179 -5.79 26.40 9.02
C LYS A 179 -7.05 26.96 8.34
N PRO A 180 -7.70 28.00 8.90
CA PRO A 180 -8.91 28.56 8.33
C PRO A 180 -8.75 28.95 6.86
N LEU A 181 -9.66 28.43 6.03
CA LEU A 181 -9.69 28.72 4.62
C LEU A 181 -10.20 30.14 4.43
N THR A 182 -9.31 31.07 4.08
CA THR A 182 -9.67 32.49 3.89
C THR A 182 -10.28 32.77 2.52
N ARG A 183 -10.01 31.91 1.54
CA ARG A 183 -10.55 31.98 0.17
C ARG A 183 -10.87 30.58 -0.29
N LEU A 184 -11.85 30.43 -1.18
CA LEU A 184 -12.15 29.11 -1.73
C LEU A 184 -10.93 28.57 -2.50
N PRO A 185 -10.34 27.44 -2.08
CA PRO A 185 -9.25 26.81 -2.82
C PRO A 185 -9.68 26.47 -4.25
N LYS A 186 -8.72 26.52 -5.19
CA LYS A 186 -8.93 26.07 -6.57
C LYS A 186 -9.32 24.58 -6.62
N ASP A 187 -8.82 23.79 -5.67
CA ASP A 187 -9.10 22.37 -5.52
C ASP A 187 -9.45 22.04 -4.07
N LEU A 188 -10.75 22.17 -3.76
CA LEU A 188 -11.30 21.80 -2.45
C LEU A 188 -11.19 20.30 -2.15
N ILE A 189 -11.19 19.46 -3.19
CA ILE A 189 -11.10 18.00 -3.03
C ILE A 189 -9.70 17.66 -2.54
N LYS A 190 -8.67 18.20 -3.18
CA LYS A 190 -7.28 18.03 -2.74
C LYS A 190 -7.04 18.52 -1.32
N TRP A 191 -7.62 19.66 -0.93
CA TRP A 191 -7.54 20.12 0.46
C TRP A 191 -8.19 19.11 1.42
N SER A 192 -9.37 18.56 1.08
CA SER A 192 -10.03 17.56 1.92
C SER A 192 -9.24 16.26 2.07
N GLU A 193 -8.50 15.85 1.03
CA GLU A 193 -7.59 14.70 1.08
C GLU A 193 -6.38 14.98 1.99
N GLN A 194 -5.81 16.19 1.92
CA GLN A 194 -4.72 16.59 2.81
C GLN A 194 -5.16 16.60 4.28
N TRP A 195 -6.35 17.15 4.57
CA TRP A 195 -6.92 17.12 5.91
C TRP A 195 -7.22 15.69 6.39
N GLU A 196 -7.86 14.86 5.56
CA GLU A 196 -8.18 13.47 5.92
C GLU A 196 -6.91 12.65 6.21
N ASN A 197 -5.86 12.82 5.39
CA ASN A 197 -4.58 12.15 5.61
C ASN A 197 -3.90 12.65 6.89
N ALA A 198 -3.81 13.97 7.10
CA ALA A 198 -3.19 14.55 8.29
C ALA A 198 -3.91 14.13 9.58
N LEU A 199 -5.25 14.10 9.56
CA LEU A 199 -6.05 13.66 10.69
C LEU A 199 -5.87 12.15 10.96
N SER A 200 -5.83 11.32 9.91
CA SER A 200 -5.56 9.88 10.08
C SER A 200 -4.20 9.64 10.73
N THR A 201 -3.14 10.28 10.20
CA THR A 201 -1.80 10.18 10.79
C THR A 201 -1.79 10.66 12.24
N ALA A 202 -2.44 11.79 12.55
CA ALA A 202 -2.51 12.31 13.91
C ALA A 202 -3.30 11.39 14.86
N GLN A 203 -4.35 10.70 14.39
CA GLN A 203 -5.05 9.67 15.18
C GLN A 203 -4.17 8.44 15.42
N ASP A 204 -3.47 7.96 14.39
CA ASP A 204 -2.59 6.80 14.49
C ASP A 204 -1.43 7.05 15.47
N LYS A 205 -0.92 8.29 15.53
CA LYS A 205 0.11 8.73 16.49
C LYS A 205 -0.44 9.12 17.87
N GLY A 206 -1.76 9.17 18.06
CA GLY A 206 -2.37 9.49 19.35
C GLY A 206 -2.36 10.98 19.73
N VAL A 207 -2.33 11.89 18.76
CA VAL A 207 -2.43 13.34 19.00
C VAL A 207 -3.78 13.65 19.68
N PRO A 208 -3.81 14.26 20.88
CA PRO A 208 -5.04 14.44 21.66
C PRO A 208 -6.13 15.21 20.94
N GLU A 209 -5.76 16.24 20.18
CA GLU A 209 -6.67 17.12 19.43
C GLU A 209 -7.34 16.41 18.25
N ALA A 210 -6.64 15.46 17.62
CA ALA A 210 -7.11 14.67 16.48
C ALA A 210 -7.92 13.43 16.90
N THR A 211 -7.75 12.96 18.14
CA THR A 211 -8.36 11.72 18.63
C THR A 211 -9.83 11.91 19.01
N ARG A 212 -10.18 13.04 19.64
CA ARG A 212 -11.54 13.28 20.15
C ARG A 212 -12.44 13.84 19.06
N LEU A 213 -13.59 13.18 18.82
CA LEU A 213 -14.57 13.58 17.81
C LEU A 213 -14.95 15.06 17.87
N ARG A 214 -15.34 15.54 19.05
CA ARG A 214 -15.73 16.95 19.22
C ARG A 214 -14.58 17.91 18.95
N SER A 215 -13.33 17.50 19.20
CA SER A 215 -12.16 18.33 18.99
C SER A 215 -11.91 18.52 17.50
N TRP A 216 -11.64 17.42 16.78
CA TRP A 216 -11.33 17.51 15.35
C TRP A 216 -12.50 18.00 14.52
N PHE A 217 -13.74 17.71 14.92
CA PHE A 217 -14.92 18.21 14.22
C PHE A 217 -15.03 19.73 14.36
N ASN A 218 -14.84 20.28 15.57
CA ASN A 218 -14.85 21.73 15.77
C ASN A 218 -13.72 22.42 14.98
N ASP A 219 -12.54 21.81 14.92
CA ASP A 219 -11.42 22.33 14.12
C ASP A 219 -11.77 22.36 12.62
N PHE A 220 -12.34 21.28 12.10
CA PHE A 220 -12.81 21.20 10.72
C PHE A 220 -13.86 22.28 10.40
N ILE A 221 -14.86 22.42 11.28
CA ILE A 221 -15.93 23.41 11.12
C ILE A 221 -15.35 24.82 11.12
N LYS A 222 -14.46 25.15 12.07
CA LYS A 222 -13.74 26.44 12.08
C LYS A 222 -12.93 26.67 10.82
N ALA A 223 -12.31 25.63 10.27
CA ALA A 223 -11.51 25.73 9.06
C ALA A 223 -12.36 26.08 7.82
N VAL A 224 -13.56 25.50 7.72
CA VAL A 224 -14.45 25.57 6.55
C VAL A 224 -15.47 26.72 6.65
N GLN A 225 -15.83 27.15 7.85
CA GLN A 225 -16.85 28.20 8.09
C GLN A 225 -16.69 29.46 7.22
N PRO A 226 -15.48 30.02 7.00
CA PRO A 226 -15.35 31.28 6.27
C PRO A 226 -15.69 31.17 4.78
N ILE A 227 -15.58 29.97 4.20
CA ILE A 227 -15.86 29.74 2.77
C ILE A 227 -17.22 29.10 2.53
N LEU A 228 -17.75 28.30 3.47
CA LEU A 228 -18.93 27.46 3.29
C LEU A 228 -19.85 27.46 4.52
N GLY A 229 -20.02 28.64 5.15
CA GLY A 229 -20.82 28.78 6.38
C GLY A 229 -22.23 28.18 6.28
N ASN A 230 -22.95 28.39 5.17
CA ASN A 230 -24.30 27.82 5.00
C ASN A 230 -24.30 26.29 5.00
N TRP A 231 -23.31 25.67 4.35
CA TRP A 231 -23.19 24.21 4.34
C TRP A 231 -22.82 23.70 5.73
N VAL A 232 -21.91 24.38 6.44
CA VAL A 232 -21.52 24.01 7.79
C VAL A 232 -22.71 24.03 8.75
N THR A 233 -23.51 25.11 8.76
CA THR A 233 -24.69 25.22 9.62
C THR A 233 -25.72 24.13 9.30
N ALA A 234 -25.96 23.85 8.02
CA ALA A 234 -26.86 22.78 7.61
C ALA A 234 -26.33 21.39 8.00
N TYR A 235 -25.03 21.16 7.83
CA TYR A 235 -24.37 19.89 8.12
C TYR A 235 -24.38 19.59 9.62
N GLU A 236 -24.08 20.58 10.47
CA GLU A 236 -24.14 20.45 11.92
C GLU A 236 -25.56 20.09 12.41
N LEU A 237 -26.59 20.71 11.81
CA LEU A 237 -27.99 20.41 12.11
C LEU A 237 -28.36 18.96 11.72
N VAL A 238 -27.99 18.53 10.51
CA VAL A 238 -28.30 17.19 9.99
C VAL A 238 -27.57 16.10 10.78
N GLN A 239 -26.31 16.33 11.15
CA GLN A 239 -25.48 15.34 11.85
C GLN A 239 -25.56 15.46 13.38
N GLN A 240 -26.42 16.31 13.93
CA GLN A 240 -26.48 16.62 15.36
C GLN A 240 -26.61 15.36 16.24
N THR A 241 -27.41 14.38 15.82
CA THR A 241 -27.58 13.11 16.55
C THR A 241 -26.29 12.31 16.61
N LYS A 242 -25.58 12.16 15.48
CA LYS A 242 -24.29 11.44 15.43
C LYS A 242 -23.19 12.18 16.22
N ILE A 243 -23.21 13.51 16.20
CA ILE A 243 -22.28 14.33 17.00
C ILE A 243 -22.54 14.14 18.50
N LYS A 244 -23.81 14.11 18.93
CA LYS A 244 -24.19 13.86 20.33
C LYS A 244 -23.79 12.46 20.79
N GLN A 245 -24.01 11.46 19.94
CA GLN A 245 -23.69 10.05 20.20
C GLN A 245 -22.21 9.71 19.99
N LEU A 246 -21.40 10.65 19.51
CA LEU A 246 -19.99 10.46 19.18
C LEU A 246 -19.73 9.34 18.16
N THR A 247 -20.65 9.14 17.21
CA THR A 247 -20.54 8.07 16.19
C THR A 247 -20.10 8.58 14.81
N LEU A 248 -20.02 9.90 14.62
CA LEU A 248 -19.61 10.50 13.35
C LEU A 248 -18.13 10.26 13.06
N THR A 249 -17.82 9.66 11.93
CA THR A 249 -16.43 9.42 11.52
C THR A 249 -15.91 10.56 10.64
N TYR A 250 -14.60 10.83 10.69
CA TYR A 250 -13.98 11.83 9.82
C TYR A 250 -14.10 11.49 8.34
N ARG A 251 -14.17 10.18 8.00
CA ARG A 251 -14.37 9.68 6.62
C ARG A 251 -15.74 10.04 6.08
N GLU A 252 -16.79 9.97 6.90
CA GLU A 252 -18.13 10.43 6.52
C GLU A 252 -18.13 11.94 6.24
N VAL A 253 -17.49 12.73 7.13
CA VAL A 253 -17.35 14.19 6.95
C VAL A 253 -16.59 14.52 5.67
N ALA A 254 -15.46 13.85 5.41
CA ALA A 254 -14.67 14.04 4.20
C ALA A 254 -15.47 13.70 2.94
N HIS A 255 -16.22 12.59 2.95
CA HIS A 255 -17.07 12.17 1.85
C HIS A 255 -18.14 13.22 1.53
N ASP A 256 -18.89 13.66 2.54
CA ASP A 256 -19.99 14.60 2.38
C ASP A 256 -19.47 16.00 1.97
N PHE A 257 -18.32 16.40 2.51
CA PHE A 257 -17.64 17.62 2.08
C PHE A 257 -17.18 17.56 0.62
N ARG A 258 -16.60 16.44 0.18
CA ARG A 258 -16.22 16.24 -1.24
C ARG A 258 -17.44 16.25 -2.17
N LYS A 259 -18.60 15.79 -1.72
CA LYS A 259 -19.86 15.89 -2.47
C LYS A 259 -20.26 17.35 -2.67
N GLU A 260 -20.17 18.16 -1.62
CA GLU A 260 -20.44 19.59 -1.70
C GLU A 260 -19.42 20.34 -2.56
N ALA A 261 -18.12 20.03 -2.40
CA ALA A 261 -17.06 20.59 -3.23
C ALA A 261 -17.30 20.34 -4.73
N ARG A 262 -17.74 19.13 -5.11
CA ARG A 262 -18.13 18.80 -6.49
C ARG A 262 -19.37 19.56 -6.94
N ARG A 263 -20.37 19.72 -6.07
CA ARG A 263 -21.57 20.53 -6.37
C ARG A 263 -21.19 21.97 -6.71
N LEU A 264 -20.29 22.58 -5.93
CA LEU A 264 -19.79 23.94 -6.15
C LEU A 264 -18.96 24.07 -7.41
N ALA A 265 -18.09 23.09 -7.68
CA ALA A 265 -17.30 23.06 -8.91
C ALA A 265 -18.21 22.99 -10.15
N ASN A 266 -19.25 22.15 -10.11
CA ASN A 266 -20.22 22.01 -11.20
C ASN A 266 -21.09 23.27 -11.37
N ALA A 267 -21.47 23.94 -10.27
CA ALA A 267 -22.23 25.19 -10.33
C ALA A 267 -21.42 26.38 -10.89
N ARG A 268 -20.09 26.31 -10.83
CA ARG A 268 -19.17 27.33 -11.37
C ARG A 268 -18.84 27.14 -12.85
N VAL A 269 -19.16 25.99 -13.44
CA VAL A 269 -19.13 25.84 -14.88
C VAL A 269 -20.24 26.74 -15.42
N PRO A 270 -19.94 27.76 -16.25
CA PRO A 270 -20.99 28.53 -16.90
C PRO A 270 -21.86 27.53 -17.64
N VAL A 271 -23.14 27.45 -17.28
CA VAL A 271 -24.12 26.77 -18.10
C VAL A 271 -24.03 27.45 -19.45
N GLY A 272 -23.41 26.76 -20.41
CA GLY A 272 -23.26 27.20 -21.77
C GLY A 272 -24.64 27.34 -22.37
N ASN A 273 -25.21 28.52 -22.23
CA ASN A 273 -25.98 29.26 -23.22
C ASN A 273 -26.38 30.57 -22.55
N ARG A 274 -25.72 31.66 -22.97
CA ARG A 274 -26.34 32.97 -22.90
C ARG A 274 -27.67 32.82 -23.62
N VAL A 275 -28.78 32.80 -22.89
CA VAL A 275 -30.10 33.06 -23.48
C VAL A 275 -29.94 34.42 -24.15
N GLY A 276 -29.91 34.42 -25.49
CA GLY A 276 -29.89 35.66 -26.25
C GLY A 276 -31.07 36.48 -25.75
N LYS A 277 -30.80 37.67 -25.23
CA LYS A 277 -31.84 38.69 -25.03
C LYS A 277 -32.51 38.84 -26.39
N GLY A 278 -33.71 38.27 -26.51
CA GLY A 278 -34.47 38.29 -27.75
C GLY A 278 -34.62 39.73 -28.19
N SER A 279 -34.16 40.03 -29.40
CA SER A 279 -34.53 41.26 -30.10
C SER A 279 -36.02 41.15 -30.41
N PHE A 280 -36.87 41.69 -29.54
CA PHE A 280 -38.19 42.13 -29.96
C PHE A 280 -37.98 43.46 -30.69
N GLY A 281 -37.77 43.38 -32.00
CA GLY A 281 -37.91 44.53 -32.89
C GLY A 281 -39.40 44.85 -33.04
N PRO A 282 -39.79 46.14 -33.09
CA PRO A 282 -41.18 46.53 -33.08
C PRO A 282 -41.75 46.38 -34.50
N SER A 283 -42.86 45.67 -34.62
CA SER A 283 -43.73 45.81 -35.78
C SER A 283 -45.17 45.68 -35.33
N PHE A 284 -45.82 46.81 -35.07
CA PHE A 284 -47.03 47.14 -35.81
C PHE A 284 -47.41 48.62 -35.65
N ALA A 285 -47.75 49.20 -36.80
CA ALA A 285 -48.68 50.30 -37.03
C ALA A 285 -48.39 51.70 -36.45
N ALA A 286 -48.19 52.61 -37.41
CA ALA A 286 -48.39 54.05 -37.33
C ALA A 286 -49.71 54.44 -36.64
N ILE A 287 -49.73 55.63 -36.01
CA ILE A 287 -50.70 56.72 -36.27
C ILE A 287 -50.44 57.93 -35.34
N THR A 288 -50.17 59.07 -35.99
CA THR A 288 -50.49 60.47 -35.66
C THR A 288 -49.74 61.32 -34.61
N ARG A 289 -49.42 62.53 -35.11
CA ARG A 289 -49.52 63.88 -34.51
C ARG A 289 -48.47 64.33 -33.47
N GLY A 290 -47.44 64.99 -34.00
CA GLY A 290 -47.16 66.42 -33.83
C GLY A 290 -47.06 67.02 -32.43
N LYS A 291 -45.87 67.53 -32.09
CA LYS A 291 -45.66 68.92 -31.64
C LYS A 291 -44.16 69.24 -31.50
N GLU A 292 -43.83 70.45 -31.95
CA GLU A 292 -42.57 71.17 -31.80
C GLU A 292 -42.35 71.61 -30.33
N ALA A 293 -41.08 71.76 -29.93
CA ALA A 293 -40.50 72.79 -29.03
C ALA A 293 -39.13 72.29 -28.50
N TYR A 294 -38.00 72.97 -28.82
CA TYR A 294 -37.28 73.95 -27.96
C TYR A 294 -36.78 73.32 -26.63
N GLN A 295 -35.55 73.47 -26.13
CA GLN A 295 -34.45 74.43 -26.33
C GLN A 295 -33.23 73.96 -25.49
N GLU A 296 -31.99 74.34 -25.90
CA GLU A 296 -30.83 74.75 -25.06
C GLU A 296 -30.27 73.79 -23.97
N ASP A 297 -28.99 73.73 -23.59
CA ASP A 297 -27.82 74.60 -23.84
C ASP A 297 -26.54 73.92 -23.34
N ALA A 298 -25.40 74.57 -23.65
CA ALA A 298 -24.07 74.45 -23.05
C ALA A 298 -23.07 73.48 -23.69
N SER A 299 -22.46 74.00 -24.76
CA SER A 299 -21.02 74.31 -24.90
C SER A 299 -20.15 74.05 -23.64
N ASP A 300 -18.87 73.71 -23.70
CA ASP A 300 -17.85 74.09 -24.67
C ASP A 300 -16.56 73.30 -24.37
N SER A 301 -15.70 73.22 -25.39
CA SER A 301 -14.22 73.32 -25.35
C SER A 301 -13.41 72.41 -24.39
N GLU A 302 -12.31 71.76 -24.79
CA GLU A 302 -11.44 71.93 -25.96
C GLU A 302 -10.26 70.92 -25.86
N ILE A 303 -9.61 70.64 -27.01
CA ILE A 303 -8.13 70.61 -27.20
C ILE A 303 -7.37 69.38 -26.66
N VAL A 304 -6.53 68.64 -27.42
CA VAL A 304 -6.08 68.67 -28.83
C VAL A 304 -5.58 67.26 -29.22
N SER A 305 -5.57 67.04 -30.55
CA SER A 305 -4.56 66.41 -31.44
C SER A 305 -3.41 65.54 -30.87
N ASP A 306 -2.80 64.62 -31.59
CA ASP A 306 -2.59 64.37 -33.03
C ASP A 306 -2.60 62.83 -33.24
N GLY A 307 -3.00 62.25 -34.38
CA GLY A 307 -2.25 62.32 -35.65
C GLY A 307 -0.89 61.62 -35.46
N ASP A 308 -0.46 60.59 -36.18
CA ASP A 308 -0.82 60.16 -37.52
C ASP A 308 -0.05 58.86 -37.84
N GLU A 309 -0.58 58.09 -38.80
CA GLU A 309 0.04 57.19 -39.80
C GLU A 309 1.44 56.53 -39.55
N GLY A 310 1.69 55.28 -39.93
CA GLY A 310 1.00 54.38 -40.85
C GLY A 310 1.82 53.13 -41.18
N GLU A 311 1.26 52.30 -42.08
CA GLU A 311 1.86 51.25 -42.93
C GLU A 311 2.53 50.01 -42.29
N GLN A 312 2.14 48.75 -42.54
CA GLN A 312 1.73 47.95 -43.72
C GLN A 312 2.74 46.79 -43.97
N LYS A 313 2.19 45.64 -44.41
CA LYS A 313 2.81 44.43 -45.03
C LYS A 313 3.49 43.46 -44.07
N GLY A 314 2.94 42.26 -43.86
CA GLY A 314 2.98 41.09 -44.76
C GLY A 314 3.82 40.00 -44.05
N GLN A 315 3.63 38.69 -44.09
CA GLN A 315 2.96 37.75 -44.98
C GLN A 315 2.67 36.45 -44.21
N LYS A 316 1.65 35.72 -44.67
CA LYS A 316 1.38 34.31 -44.40
C LYS A 316 2.56 33.40 -44.78
N ARG A 317 2.83 32.36 -43.98
CA ARG A 317 3.22 31.04 -44.50
C ARG A 317 2.54 29.90 -43.73
N LYS A 318 1.78 29.10 -44.49
CA LYS A 318 1.24 27.76 -44.16
C LYS A 318 2.35 26.70 -44.23
N ARG A 319 2.34 25.75 -43.29
CA ARG A 319 2.69 24.30 -43.43
C ARG A 319 1.88 23.57 -42.35
N VAL A 320 0.82 22.80 -42.59
CA VAL A 320 0.65 21.45 -43.21
C VAL A 320 1.43 20.33 -42.51
N GLY A 321 0.67 19.38 -41.94
CA GLY A 321 1.04 18.00 -41.54
C GLY A 321 1.59 17.87 -40.11
N SER A 322 1.15 16.98 -39.21
CA SER A 322 0.46 15.70 -39.37
C SER A 322 -0.42 15.39 -38.15
N ASP A 323 -1.60 14.86 -38.46
CA ASP A 323 -2.56 14.23 -37.56
C ASP A 323 -2.00 13.03 -36.79
N GLY A 324 -2.48 12.89 -35.55
CA GLY A 324 -2.27 11.74 -34.67
C GLY A 324 -3.33 11.69 -33.58
N LYS A 325 -4.60 12.02 -33.90
CA LYS A 325 -5.74 11.92 -32.98
C LYS A 325 -6.21 10.47 -32.90
N ARG A 326 -5.94 9.84 -31.76
CA ARG A 326 -6.58 8.62 -31.26
C ARG A 326 -8.11 8.83 -31.24
N PRO A 327 -8.94 8.00 -31.91
CA PRO A 327 -10.37 8.25 -31.96
C PRO A 327 -11.04 7.86 -30.64
N LYS A 328 -11.76 8.80 -30.03
CA LYS A 328 -12.85 8.52 -29.09
C LYS A 328 -14.01 7.92 -29.89
N LYS A 329 -14.23 6.61 -29.76
CA LYS A 329 -15.42 5.97 -30.30
C LYS A 329 -16.58 6.14 -29.31
N LYS A 330 -17.64 6.81 -29.77
CA LYS A 330 -18.99 6.72 -29.19
C LYS A 330 -19.33 5.23 -28.98
N GLN A 331 -19.71 4.84 -27.77
CA GLN A 331 -20.38 3.57 -27.55
C GLN A 331 -21.88 3.82 -27.63
N GLU A 332 -22.41 3.54 -28.81
CA GLU A 332 -23.82 3.28 -29.04
C GLU A 332 -24.15 1.87 -28.51
N ALA A 333 -25.38 1.72 -28.06
CA ALA A 333 -25.97 0.49 -27.58
C ALA A 333 -26.04 -0.57 -28.69
N SER A 334 -25.29 -1.67 -28.53
CA SER A 334 -25.63 -3.01 -29.02
C SER A 334 -24.58 -4.01 -28.47
N GLY A 335 -25.04 -5.09 -27.85
CA GLY A 335 -24.22 -5.93 -26.98
C GLY A 335 -23.24 -6.85 -27.71
N THR A 336 -22.00 -6.93 -27.19
CA THR A 336 -21.22 -8.17 -27.07
C THR A 336 -20.04 -7.99 -26.08
N ALA A 337 -20.19 -8.62 -24.91
CA ALA A 337 -19.20 -9.17 -23.97
C ALA A 337 -17.98 -8.34 -23.51
N SER A 338 -18.07 -7.77 -22.31
CA SER A 338 -16.88 -7.55 -21.47
C SER A 338 -16.18 -8.89 -21.20
N THR A 339 -14.85 -8.94 -21.34
CA THR A 339 -14.02 -10.10 -20.96
C THR A 339 -14.01 -10.33 -19.44
N ILE A 340 -14.57 -9.40 -18.67
CA ILE A 340 -14.66 -9.42 -17.21
C ILE A 340 -16.07 -9.88 -16.79
N CYS A 341 -16.11 -10.83 -15.87
CA CYS A 341 -17.32 -11.43 -15.34
C CYS A 341 -18.01 -10.47 -14.35
N PRO A 342 -19.29 -10.10 -14.55
CA PRO A 342 -20.00 -9.21 -13.64
C PRO A 342 -20.27 -9.82 -12.25
N ALA A 343 -20.19 -11.16 -12.10
CA ALA A 343 -20.44 -11.82 -10.81
C ALA A 343 -19.19 -11.89 -9.93
N CYS A 344 -18.04 -12.30 -10.49
CA CYS A 344 -16.81 -12.54 -9.72
C CYS A 344 -15.65 -11.60 -10.07
N ASP A 345 -15.84 -10.71 -11.05
CA ASP A 345 -14.86 -9.71 -11.50
C ASP A 345 -13.52 -10.33 -11.97
N GLN A 346 -13.60 -11.53 -12.55
CA GLN A 346 -12.46 -12.25 -13.14
C GLN A 346 -12.56 -12.26 -14.66
N PHE A 347 -11.44 -12.51 -15.35
CA PHE A 347 -11.35 -12.54 -16.81
C PHE A 347 -11.97 -13.80 -17.41
N HIS A 348 -13.31 -13.87 -17.40
CA HIS A 348 -14.10 -14.83 -18.14
C HIS A 348 -15.50 -14.28 -18.39
N ARG A 349 -16.24 -14.90 -19.33
CA ARG A 349 -17.65 -14.59 -19.54
C ARG A 349 -18.49 -15.16 -18.40
N LEU A 350 -19.58 -14.49 -18.00
CA LEU A 350 -20.48 -14.93 -16.93
C LEU A 350 -20.87 -16.40 -17.06
N ALA A 351 -21.16 -16.87 -18.28
CA ALA A 351 -21.52 -18.26 -18.57
C ALA A 351 -20.42 -19.29 -18.21
N ARG A 352 -19.17 -18.89 -17.98
CA ARG A 352 -18.05 -19.77 -17.56
C ARG A 352 -17.62 -19.51 -16.12
N CYS A 353 -18.43 -18.81 -15.34
CA CYS A 353 -18.11 -18.50 -13.95
C CYS A 353 -18.43 -19.68 -13.02
N PHE A 354 -17.42 -20.34 -12.47
CA PHE A 354 -17.62 -21.45 -11.53
C PHE A 354 -18.29 -21.03 -10.21
N TYR A 355 -18.17 -19.77 -9.81
CA TYR A 355 -18.85 -19.26 -8.62
C TYR A 355 -20.34 -19.02 -8.84
N ALA A 356 -20.74 -18.62 -10.05
CA ALA A 356 -22.15 -18.44 -10.44
C ALA A 356 -22.82 -19.75 -10.88
N PHE A 357 -22.02 -20.71 -11.38
CA PHE A 357 -22.47 -22.03 -11.82
C PHE A 357 -21.58 -23.13 -11.19
N PRO A 358 -21.80 -23.49 -9.92
CA PRO A 358 -20.98 -24.49 -9.23
C PRO A 358 -20.96 -25.85 -9.93
N ASN A 359 -22.06 -26.23 -10.60
CA ASN A 359 -22.18 -27.47 -11.36
C ASN A 359 -21.22 -27.58 -12.56
N LEU A 360 -20.58 -26.47 -12.97
CA LEU A 360 -19.59 -26.45 -14.05
C LEU A 360 -18.16 -26.48 -13.52
N ALA A 361 -17.96 -26.46 -12.21
CA ALA A 361 -16.65 -26.49 -11.59
C ALA A 361 -16.04 -27.91 -11.70
N PRO A 362 -14.77 -28.05 -12.12
CA PRO A 362 -14.04 -29.32 -12.03
C PRO A 362 -13.92 -29.79 -10.57
N GLU A 363 -13.76 -31.09 -10.35
CA GLU A 363 -13.63 -31.68 -9.00
C GLU A 363 -12.41 -31.17 -8.22
N SER A 364 -11.38 -30.66 -8.91
CA SER A 364 -10.20 -30.02 -8.31
C SER A 364 -10.38 -28.53 -7.99
N PHE A 365 -11.58 -27.96 -8.21
CA PHE A 365 -11.84 -26.55 -7.97
C PHE A 365 -12.05 -26.28 -6.47
N VAL A 366 -11.13 -25.51 -5.90
CA VAL A 366 -11.26 -25.02 -4.50
C VAL A 366 -11.82 -23.60 -4.51
N GLU A 367 -12.96 -23.44 -3.85
CA GLU A 367 -13.60 -22.13 -3.70
C GLU A 367 -12.76 -21.19 -2.85
N ARG A 368 -12.60 -19.94 -3.30
CA ARG A 368 -11.96 -18.88 -2.51
C ARG A 368 -13.03 -18.04 -1.83
N GLU A 369 -12.94 -17.96 -0.52
CA GLU A 369 -13.94 -17.28 0.33
C GLU A 369 -14.19 -15.81 -0.08
N HIS A 370 -13.13 -15.04 -0.35
CA HIS A 370 -13.28 -13.63 -0.76
C HIS A 370 -14.00 -13.45 -2.11
N ILE A 371 -13.89 -14.42 -3.03
CA ILE A 371 -14.57 -14.37 -4.33
C ILE A 371 -16.03 -14.81 -4.15
N ARG A 372 -16.29 -15.83 -3.32
CA ARG A 372 -17.64 -16.26 -2.96
C ARG A 372 -18.42 -15.13 -2.30
N ASN A 373 -17.82 -14.41 -1.35
CA ASN A 373 -18.43 -13.25 -0.70
C ASN A 373 -18.75 -12.12 -1.68
N ARG A 374 -17.87 -11.88 -2.67
CA ARG A 374 -18.12 -10.92 -3.73
C ARG A 374 -19.30 -11.34 -4.62
N VAL A 375 -19.33 -12.60 -5.03
CA VAL A 375 -20.43 -13.15 -5.85
C VAL A 375 -21.75 -13.08 -5.10
N ASN A 376 -21.77 -13.41 -3.81
CA ASN A 376 -22.96 -13.27 -2.96
C ASN A 376 -23.45 -11.82 -2.88
N ASN A 377 -22.54 -10.84 -2.83
CA ASN A 377 -22.90 -9.43 -2.88
C ASN A 377 -23.38 -8.99 -4.27
N ALA A 378 -22.75 -9.47 -5.35
CA ALA A 378 -23.15 -9.18 -6.72
C ALA A 378 -24.54 -9.79 -7.03
N LEU A 379 -24.84 -10.97 -6.47
CA LEU A 379 -26.15 -11.62 -6.56
C LEU A 379 -27.27 -10.86 -5.84
N LYS A 380 -26.99 -9.79 -5.09
CA LYS A 380 -28.05 -8.90 -4.57
C LYS A 380 -28.69 -8.04 -5.67
N ASP A 381 -28.03 -7.90 -6.83
CA ASP A 381 -28.58 -7.20 -7.99
C ASP A 381 -29.60 -8.09 -8.73
N PRO A 382 -30.89 -7.69 -8.81
CA PRO A 382 -31.92 -8.44 -9.52
C PRO A 382 -31.59 -8.70 -11.00
N GLN A 383 -30.93 -7.76 -11.68
CA GLN A 383 -30.61 -7.89 -13.11
C GLN A 383 -29.55 -8.97 -13.37
N LEU A 384 -28.63 -9.17 -12.42
CA LEU A 384 -27.60 -10.20 -12.53
C LEU A 384 -28.20 -11.59 -12.24
N GLN A 385 -29.13 -11.69 -11.29
CA GLN A 385 -29.82 -12.95 -11.01
C GLN A 385 -30.63 -13.45 -12.20
N GLU A 386 -31.37 -12.55 -12.89
CA GLU A 386 -32.15 -12.89 -14.07
C GLU A 386 -31.26 -13.43 -15.20
N LYS A 387 -30.14 -12.76 -15.48
CA LYS A 387 -29.15 -13.23 -16.47
C LYS A 387 -28.55 -14.59 -16.12
N ILE A 388 -28.31 -14.89 -14.84
CA ILE A 388 -27.81 -16.20 -14.43
C ILE A 388 -28.88 -17.27 -14.68
N LYS A 389 -30.16 -17.00 -14.35
CA LYS A 389 -31.27 -17.92 -14.61
C LYS A 389 -31.47 -18.19 -16.10
N GLU A 390 -31.41 -17.16 -16.95
CA GLU A 390 -31.48 -17.31 -18.40
C GLU A 390 -30.37 -18.23 -18.94
N ILE A 391 -29.13 -18.05 -18.47
CA ILE A 391 -28.00 -18.88 -18.87
C ILE A 391 -28.13 -20.31 -18.30
N GLN A 392 -28.74 -20.50 -17.13
CA GLN A 392 -29.02 -21.84 -16.59
C GLN A 392 -30.05 -22.57 -17.46
N LEU A 393 -31.13 -21.90 -17.87
CA LEU A 393 -32.17 -22.46 -18.75
C LEU A 393 -31.62 -22.84 -20.13
N GLN A 394 -30.79 -21.98 -20.73
CA GLN A 394 -30.13 -22.23 -22.01
C GLN A 394 -29.15 -23.42 -22.00
N LYS A 395 -28.69 -23.85 -20.82
CA LYS A 395 -27.76 -24.97 -20.67
C LYS A 395 -28.42 -26.28 -20.25
N GLN A 396 -29.69 -26.22 -19.85
CA GLN A 396 -30.53 -27.38 -19.54
C GLN A 396 -31.40 -27.81 -20.72
N SER A 397 -31.52 -26.95 -21.74
CA SER A 397 -32.07 -27.25 -23.06
C SER A 397 -30.99 -27.85 -23.95
#